data_AF-A0A832AQT4-F1
#
_entry.id   AF-A0A832AQT4-F1
#
_cell.length_a   1.000
_cell.length_b   1.000
_cell.length_c   1.000
_cell.angle_alpha   90.00
_cell.angle_beta   90.00
_cell.angle_gamma   90.00
#
_symmetry.space_group_name_H-M   'P 1'
#
loop_
_entity.id
_entity.type
_entity.pdbx_description
1 polymer ?
#
loop_
_entity_poly.entity_id
_entity_poly.type
_entity_poly.pdbx_seq_one_letter_code
_entity_poly.pdbx_strand_id
1 'polypeptide(L)'
;MPAPIWPRCEAIRKQEDTVTPAWQVGIDIGGTFTDVVARGPDRGDVRAAKVATTPGDRAAGLAAALAAVGLGWGDIADLVLGTT
;
A
#
# COMPACT_ATOMS: atom_id res chain seq x y z
N MET A 1 10.91 -53.08 12.51
CA MET A 1 9.84 -52.17 12.04
C MET A 1 10.51 -51.05 11.24
N PRO A 2 10.43 -51.00 9.91
CA PRO A 2 10.97 -49.85 9.19
C PRO A 2 10.01 -48.65 9.31
N ALA A 3 10.58 -47.46 9.49
CA ALA A 3 9.87 -46.18 9.53
C ALA A 3 9.21 -45.86 8.18
N PRO A 4 8.12 -45.07 8.13
CA PRO A 4 7.49 -44.69 6.87
C PRO A 4 8.40 -43.76 6.06
N ILE A 5 8.73 -44.21 4.84
CA ILE A 5 9.35 -43.40 3.80
C ILE A 5 8.34 -42.39 3.26
N TRP A 6 8.31 -41.19 3.85
CA TRP A 6 7.65 -40.05 3.22
C TRP A 6 8.46 -39.63 1.99
N PRO A 7 7.86 -39.38 0.82
CA PRO A 7 8.60 -38.79 -0.28
C PRO A 7 9.04 -37.39 0.15
N ARG A 8 10.33 -37.10 -0.03
CA ARG A 8 10.90 -35.75 0.10
C ARG A 8 10.06 -34.83 -0.78
N CYS A 9 9.31 -33.91 -0.15
CA CYS A 9 8.57 -32.89 -0.88
C CYS A 9 9.61 -31.95 -1.50
N GLU A 10 10.00 -32.23 -2.74
CA GLU A 10 10.89 -31.39 -3.53
C GLU A 10 10.16 -30.09 -3.89
N ALA A 11 10.76 -28.99 -3.43
CA ALA A 11 10.59 -27.61 -3.85
C ALA A 11 9.15 -27.06 -3.85
N ILE A 12 8.88 -26.20 -2.87
CA ILE A 12 7.91 -25.11 -2.99
C ILE A 12 8.07 -24.49 -4.38
N ARG A 13 7.02 -24.57 -5.19
CA ARG A 13 7.00 -24.03 -6.56
C ARG A 13 7.35 -22.54 -6.54
N LYS A 14 8.03 -22.14 -7.62
CA LYS A 14 8.54 -20.80 -7.92
C LYS A 14 7.61 -19.69 -7.43
N GLN A 15 8.16 -18.81 -6.60
CA GLN A 15 7.65 -17.47 -6.44
C GLN A 15 7.74 -16.80 -7.82
N GLU A 16 6.61 -16.61 -8.48
CA GLU A 16 6.55 -15.76 -9.66
C GLU A 16 6.71 -14.34 -9.14
N ASP A 17 7.86 -13.74 -9.46
CA ASP A 17 8.14 -12.32 -9.20
C ASP A 17 7.24 -11.45 -10.09
N THR A 18 5.93 -11.42 -9.83
CA THR A 18 5.13 -10.28 -10.20
C THR A 18 5.47 -9.19 -9.20
N VAL A 19 6.48 -8.38 -9.51
CA VAL A 19 6.68 -7.11 -8.80
C VAL A 19 5.44 -6.27 -9.14
N THR A 20 4.38 -6.39 -8.34
CA THR A 20 3.30 -5.41 -8.35
C THR A 20 3.98 -4.08 -8.03
N PRO A 21 3.84 -3.04 -8.88
CA PRO A 21 4.47 -1.75 -8.62
C PRO A 21 4.03 -1.25 -7.25
N ALA A 22 4.94 -1.34 -6.29
CA ALA A 22 4.68 -1.22 -4.87
C ALA A 22 4.85 0.24 -4.45
N TRP A 23 3.74 0.96 -4.31
CA TRP A 23 3.76 2.34 -3.87
C TRP A 23 4.00 2.44 -2.36
N GLN A 24 4.89 3.35 -1.97
CA GLN A 24 5.03 3.82 -0.60
C GLN A 24 4.21 5.08 -0.43
N VAL A 25 3.25 5.06 0.49
CA VAL A 25 2.30 6.16 0.66
C VAL A 25 2.37 6.70 2.09
N GLY A 26 2.58 8.01 2.21
CA GLY A 26 2.45 8.75 3.46
C GLY A 26 1.21 9.65 3.41
N ILE A 27 0.40 9.58 4.45
CA ILE A 27 -0.81 10.41 4.59
C ILE A 27 -0.80 11.09 5.95
N ASP A 28 -1.06 12.39 5.96
CA ASP A 28 -1.21 13.19 7.18
C ASP A 28 -2.62 13.79 7.25
N ILE A 29 -3.41 13.34 8.22
CA ILE A 29 -4.79 13.77 8.42
C ILE A 29 -4.82 14.95 9.37
N GLY A 30 -5.02 16.15 8.83
CA GLY A 30 -5.28 17.36 9.60
C GLY A 30 -6.77 17.61 9.86
N GLY A 31 -7.09 18.72 10.53
CA GLY A 31 -8.48 19.09 10.82
C GLY A 31 -9.26 19.56 9.59
N THR A 32 -8.62 20.32 8.70
CA THR A 32 -9.26 20.88 7.49
C THR A 32 -8.90 20.08 6.24
N PHE A 33 -7.65 19.66 6.14
CA PHE A 33 -7.11 18.98 4.98
C PHE A 33 -6.35 17.73 5.37
N THR A 34 -6.33 16.77 4.45
CA THR A 34 -5.49 15.58 4.47
C THR A 34 -4.46 15.70 3.35
N ASP A 35 -3.20 15.62 3.71
CA ASP A 35 -2.07 15.64 2.78
C ASP A 35 -1.66 14.20 2.45
N VAL A 36 -1.39 13.92 1.17
CA VAL A 36 -0.94 12.60 0.70
C VAL A 36 0.27 12.75 -0.21
N VAL A 37 1.27 11.89 0.01
CA VAL A 37 2.46 11.77 -0.82
C VAL A 37 2.68 10.29 -1.13
N ALA A 38 2.79 9.95 -2.41
CA ALA A 38 3.02 8.61 -2.89
C ALA A 38 4.33 8.58 -3.69
N ARG A 39 5.21 7.61 -3.38
CA ARG A 39 6.43 7.34 -4.12
C ARG A 39 6.30 6.00 -4.83
N GLY A 40 6.48 6.03 -6.15
CA GLY A 40 6.42 4.87 -7.00
C GLY A 40 7.70 4.04 -6.95
N PRO A 41 7.69 2.85 -7.55
CA PRO A 41 8.85 1.96 -7.62
C PRO A 41 9.95 2.50 -8.56
N ASP A 42 9.58 3.33 -9.52
CA ASP A 42 10.51 3.95 -10.46
C ASP A 42 11.17 5.18 -9.85
N ARG A 43 12.47 5.36 -10.14
CA ARG A 43 13.26 6.48 -9.61
C ARG A 43 12.65 7.81 -10.05
N GLY A 44 12.00 8.49 -9.12
CA GLY A 44 11.47 9.85 -9.31
C GLY A 44 9.98 9.94 -9.59
N ASP A 45 9.23 8.83 -9.60
CA ASP A 45 7.76 8.91 -9.62
C ASP A 45 7.26 9.29 -8.22
N VAL A 46 6.88 10.55 -8.08
CA VAL A 46 6.32 11.11 -6.85
C VAL A 46 5.03 11.82 -7.19
N ARG A 47 3.96 11.45 -6.50
CA ARG A 47 2.64 12.07 -6.62
C ARG A 47 2.26 12.65 -5.27
N ALA A 48 1.69 13.85 -5.28
CA ALA A 48 1.23 14.49 -4.06
C ALA A 48 -0.10 15.19 -4.32
N ALA A 49 -0.97 15.15 -3.32
CA ALA A 49 -2.25 15.83 -3.35
C ALA A 49 -2.64 16.32 -1.96
N LYS A 50 -3.57 17.26 -1.94
CA LYS A 50 -4.21 17.78 -0.72
C LYS A 50 -5.71 17.70 -0.92
N VAL A 51 -6.39 16.98 -0.04
CA VAL A 51 -7.85 16.78 -0.10
C VAL A 51 -8.50 17.35 1.16
N ALA A 52 -9.78 17.72 1.09
CA ALA A 52 -10.51 18.10 2.29
C ALA A 52 -10.58 16.91 3.26
N THR A 53 -10.34 17.16 4.54
CA THR A 53 -10.58 16.14 5.57
C THR A 53 -12.06 15.78 5.57
N THR A 54 -12.36 14.52 5.87
CA THR A 54 -13.74 14.06 6.09
C THR A 54 -13.92 13.74 7.58
N PRO A 55 -14.31 14.72 8.41
CA PRO A 55 -14.51 14.49 9.84
C PRO A 55 -15.61 13.46 10.08
N GLY A 56 -15.37 12.52 10.99
CA GLY A 56 -16.33 11.47 11.32
C GLY A 56 -16.30 10.26 10.37
N ASP A 57 -15.66 10.35 9.20
CA ASP A 57 -15.45 9.22 8.30
C ASP A 57 -14.02 9.20 7.74
N ARG A 58 -13.12 8.57 8.52
CA ARG A 58 -11.71 8.45 8.15
C ARG A 58 -11.49 7.51 6.97
N ALA A 59 -12.34 6.51 6.78
CA ALA A 59 -12.20 5.56 5.69
C ALA A 59 -12.49 6.25 4.35
N ALA A 60 -13.52 7.09 4.29
CA ALA A 60 -13.81 7.92 3.13
C ALA A 60 -12.69 8.92 2.83
N GLY A 61 -12.15 9.58 3.86
CA GLY A 61 -11.02 10.51 3.70
C GLY A 61 -9.77 9.83 3.14
N LEU A 62 -9.47 8.62 3.62
CA LEU A 62 -8.34 7.82 3.14
C LEU A 62 -8.54 7.34 1.69
N ALA A 63 -9.74 6.90 1.34
CA ALA A 63 -10.07 6.55 -0.04
C ALA A 63 -9.95 7.76 -1.00
N ALA A 64 -10.39 8.95 -0.56
CA ALA A 64 -10.27 10.18 -1.34
C ALA A 64 -8.80 10.59 -1.54
N ALA A 65 -7.97 10.44 -0.51
CA ALA A 65 -6.54 10.73 -0.59
C ALA A 65 -5.83 9.81 -1.61
N LEU A 66 -6.09 8.50 -1.57
CA LEU A 66 -5.52 7.54 -2.52
C LEU A 66 -5.97 7.81 -3.96
N ALA A 67 -7.27 8.08 -4.15
CA ALA A 67 -7.81 8.43 -5.45
C ALA A 67 -7.16 9.70 -6.02
N ALA A 68 -6.84 10.69 -5.18
CA ALA A 68 -6.21 11.94 -5.61
C ALA A 68 -4.77 11.77 -6.14
N VAL A 69 -4.09 10.68 -5.77
CA VAL A 69 -2.78 10.29 -6.34
C VAL A 69 -2.89 9.17 -7.40
N GLY A 70 -4.12 8.82 -7.79
CA GLY A 70 -4.40 7.82 -8.81
C GLY A 70 -4.06 6.39 -8.39
N LEU A 71 -4.19 6.08 -7.09
CA LEU A 71 -3.88 4.77 -6.53
C LEU A 71 -5.14 4.11 -5.94
N GLY A 72 -5.21 2.80 -6.08
CA GLY A 72 -6.09 1.93 -5.32
C GLY A 72 -5.32 1.19 -4.22
N TRP A 73 -6.06 0.51 -3.34
CA TRP A 73 -5.48 -0.25 -2.23
C TRP A 73 -4.52 -1.36 -2.68
N GLY A 74 -4.75 -1.96 -3.84
CA GLY A 74 -3.89 -3.02 -4.40
C GLY A 74 -2.53 -2.53 -4.90
N ASP A 75 -2.35 -1.22 -5.06
CA ASP A 75 -1.10 -0.62 -5.55
C ASP A 75 -0.12 -0.31 -4.41
N ILE A 76 -0.59 -0.35 -3.16
CA ILE A 76 0.16 0.12 -1.98
C ILE A 76 0.88 -1.04 -1.31
N ALA A 77 2.19 -0.92 -1.17
CA ALA A 77 2.98 -1.89 -0.40
C ALA A 77 3.24 -1.43 1.03
N ASP A 78 3.30 -0.13 1.26
CA ASP A 78 3.48 0.45 2.59
C ASP A 78 2.67 1.74 2.73
N LEU A 79 2.02 1.90 3.89
CA LEU A 79 1.17 3.03 4.21
C LEU A 79 1.49 3.53 5.62
N VAL A 80 1.95 4.77 5.71
CA VAL A 80 2.16 5.46 6.99
C VAL A 80 1.08 6.53 7.17
N LEU A 81 0.40 6.48 8.32
CA LEU A 81 -0.64 7.43 8.68
C LEU A 81 -0.18 8.31 9.85
N GLY A 82 -0.10 9.61 9.59
CA GLY A 82 -0.06 10.68 10.58
C GLY A 82 -1.44 11.28 10.81
N THR A 83 -1.68 11.77 12.01
CA THR A 83 -2.87 12.56 12.35
C THR A 83 -2.49 13.61 13.38
N THR A 84 -3.17 14.75 13.35
CA THR A 84 -3.07 15.81 14.38
C THR A 84 -4.18 15.70 15.42
#